data_AF-K1U2V0-F1
#
_entry.id   AF-K1U2V0-F1
#
_cell.length_a   1.000
_cell.length_b   1.000
_cell.length_c   1.000
_cell.angle_alpha   90.00
_cell.angle_beta   90.00
_cell.angle_gamma   90.00
#
_symmetry.space_group_name_H-M   'P 1'
#
loop_
_entity.id
_entity.type
_entity.pdbx_description
1 polymer ?
#
loop_
_entity_poly.entity_id
_entity_poly.type
_entity_poly.pdbx_seq_one_letter_code
_entity_poly.pdbx_strand_id
1 'polypeptide(L)'
;MGGKSYDNSGVQWSVNDDLMQNGASYTFTPNATGDYRIKAGLEVNGTYTSQELMVHVQAPATTVSITGVSSMPAGSTTTLQANVSNPSGDTTWTCAQKPQWSATGDNVQFSADTVGSYTVRAANNGQYAELVINVTEPLSDPTVTPEPSDSGDQFPFFPFGDGD
;
A
#
# COMPACT_ATOMS: atom_id res chain seq x y z
N MET A 1 -30.27 9.09 57.70
CA MET A 1 -29.85 9.33 56.30
C MET A 1 -30.26 8.12 55.48
N GLY A 2 -31.39 8.19 54.78
CA GLY A 2 -31.90 7.08 53.98
C GLY A 2 -31.14 6.99 52.67
N GLY A 3 -30.18 6.06 52.58
CA GLY A 3 -29.50 5.76 51.33
C GLY A 3 -30.52 5.19 50.36
N LYS A 4 -30.94 5.97 49.36
CA LYS A 4 -31.64 5.42 48.21
C LYS A 4 -30.67 4.47 47.52
N SER A 5 -30.90 3.17 47.63
CA SER A 5 -30.28 2.21 46.73
C SER A 5 -30.91 2.47 45.36
N TYR A 6 -30.19 3.14 44.49
CA TYR A 6 -30.61 3.30 43.09
C TYR A 6 -30.42 1.94 42.43
N ASP A 7 -31.47 1.12 42.45
CA ASP A 7 -31.50 -0.13 41.72
C ASP A 7 -31.52 0.20 40.21
N ASN A 8 -30.41 -0.05 39.56
CA ASN A 8 -30.21 0.14 38.13
C ASN A 8 -30.41 -1.15 37.33
N SER A 9 -30.86 -2.24 37.97
CA SER A 9 -31.17 -3.49 37.28
C SER A 9 -32.33 -3.34 36.29
N GLY A 10 -33.23 -2.37 36.52
CA GLY A 10 -34.36 -2.06 35.64
C GLY A 10 -34.04 -1.17 34.43
N VAL A 11 -32.80 -0.69 34.28
CA VAL A 11 -32.42 0.14 33.12
C VAL A 11 -32.48 -0.70 31.86
N GLN A 12 -33.26 -0.26 30.87
CA GLN A 12 -33.43 -0.86 29.56
C GLN A 12 -32.45 -0.24 28.57
N TRP A 13 -31.58 -1.05 27.99
CA TRP A 13 -30.65 -0.65 26.94
C TRP A 13 -31.21 -1.02 25.59
N SER A 14 -31.25 -0.05 24.68
CA SER A 14 -31.64 -0.26 23.29
C SER A 14 -30.63 0.30 22.31
N VAL A 15 -30.54 -0.32 21.14
CA VAL A 15 -29.72 0.13 20.01
C VAL A 15 -30.67 0.31 18.83
N ASN A 16 -30.70 1.50 18.26
CA ASN A 16 -31.61 1.85 17.16
C ASN A 16 -33.09 1.55 17.48
N ASP A 17 -33.49 1.81 18.72
CA ASP A 17 -34.80 1.48 19.34
C ASP A 17 -35.09 0.00 19.61
N ASP A 18 -34.24 -0.92 19.16
CA ASP A 18 -34.38 -2.33 19.50
C ASP A 18 -33.87 -2.57 20.93
N LEU A 19 -34.71 -3.15 21.80
CA LEU A 19 -34.32 -3.50 23.16
C LEU A 19 -33.28 -4.62 23.14
N MET A 20 -32.12 -4.39 23.75
CA MET A 20 -31.00 -5.32 23.80
C MET A 20 -30.98 -6.11 25.11
N GLN A 21 -31.03 -5.39 26.24
CA GLN A 21 -30.96 -6.01 27.56
C GLN A 21 -31.40 -5.04 28.67
N ASN A 22 -31.54 -5.58 29.87
CA ASN A 22 -31.70 -4.79 31.09
C ASN A 22 -30.46 -4.90 31.98
N GLY A 23 -30.18 -3.84 32.73
CA GLY A 23 -29.15 -3.87 33.77
C GLY A 23 -28.39 -2.55 33.89
N ALA A 24 -27.52 -2.51 34.91
CA ALA A 24 -26.69 -1.35 35.23
C ALA A 24 -25.83 -0.84 34.07
N SER A 25 -25.42 -1.74 33.17
CA SER A 25 -24.45 -1.49 32.11
C SER A 25 -24.76 -2.32 30.89
N TYR A 26 -24.36 -1.81 29.72
CA TYR A 26 -24.40 -2.52 28.45
C TYR A 26 -23.10 -2.36 27.69
N THR A 27 -22.59 -3.48 27.18
CA THR A 27 -21.44 -3.50 26.28
C THR A 27 -21.95 -3.50 24.86
N PHE A 28 -21.75 -2.38 24.16
CA PHE A 28 -22.07 -2.25 22.75
C PHE A 28 -20.93 -2.79 21.88
N THR A 29 -21.25 -3.77 21.04
CA THR A 29 -20.32 -4.34 20.04
C THR A 29 -20.95 -4.17 18.66
N PRO A 30 -20.53 -3.18 17.85
CA PRO A 30 -21.09 -2.99 16.53
C PRO A 30 -20.65 -4.12 15.59
N ASN A 31 -21.55 -4.53 14.71
CA ASN A 31 -21.29 -5.52 13.65
C ASN A 31 -21.06 -4.90 12.27
N ALA A 32 -21.32 -3.59 12.13
CA ALA A 32 -21.14 -2.86 10.89
C ALA A 32 -20.72 -1.41 11.18
N THR A 33 -20.23 -0.74 10.14
CA THR A 33 -20.01 0.70 10.17
C THR A 33 -21.34 1.43 10.06
N GLY A 34 -21.48 2.53 10.76
CA GLY A 34 -22.67 3.37 10.72
C GLY A 34 -22.93 4.12 12.01
N ASP A 35 -24.02 4.85 12.01
CA ASP A 35 -24.51 5.57 13.18
C ASP A 35 -25.45 4.68 13.97
N TYR A 36 -25.16 4.55 15.26
CA TYR A 36 -25.95 3.78 16.21
C TYR A 36 -26.47 4.70 17.30
N ARG A 37 -27.78 4.69 17.50
CA ARG A 37 -28.41 5.37 18.63
C ARG A 37 -28.53 4.40 19.79
N ILE A 38 -27.72 4.60 20.81
CA ILE A 38 -27.77 3.83 22.06
C ILE A 38 -28.63 4.61 23.05
N LYS A 39 -29.66 3.97 23.59
CA LYS A 39 -30.59 4.59 24.55
C LYS A 39 -30.65 3.76 25.82
N ALA A 40 -30.39 4.42 26.95
CA ALA A 40 -30.63 3.88 28.29
C ALA A 40 -31.92 4.49 28.83
N GLY A 41 -32.94 3.66 29.05
CA GLY A 41 -34.24 4.06 29.54
C GLY A 41 -34.57 3.43 30.88
N LEU A 42 -35.36 4.11 31.70
CA LEU A 42 -35.88 3.56 32.94
C LEU A 42 -37.32 4.05 33.12
N GLU A 43 -38.24 3.11 33.35
CA GLU A 43 -39.59 3.42 33.76
C GLU A 43 -39.70 3.30 35.28
N VAL A 44 -40.09 4.39 35.95
CA VAL A 44 -40.35 4.39 37.39
C VAL A 44 -41.74 4.94 37.62
N ASN A 45 -42.61 4.14 38.26
CA ASN A 45 -43.98 4.53 38.59
C ASN A 45 -44.78 5.09 37.39
N GLY A 46 -44.65 4.47 36.22
CA GLY A 46 -45.37 4.88 34.99
C GLY A 46 -44.76 6.07 34.27
N THR A 47 -43.61 6.59 34.71
CA THR A 47 -42.86 7.66 34.02
C THR A 47 -41.59 7.08 33.40
N TYR A 48 -41.50 7.10 32.07
CA TYR A 48 -40.31 6.70 31.34
C TYR A 48 -39.36 7.88 31.18
N THR A 49 -38.10 7.69 31.55
CA THR A 49 -37.01 8.64 31.33
C THR A 49 -35.91 7.94 30.55
N SER A 50 -35.29 8.63 29.60
CA SER A 50 -34.18 8.06 28.83
C SER A 50 -33.07 9.06 28.54
N GLN A 51 -31.88 8.53 28.31
CA GLN A 51 -30.74 9.25 27.78
C GLN A 51 -30.21 8.54 26.53
N GLU A 52 -29.85 9.33 25.52
CA GLU A 52 -29.38 8.84 24.23
C GLU A 52 -27.92 9.23 23.99
N LEU A 53 -27.18 8.31 23.37
CA LEU A 53 -25.81 8.49 22.88
C LEU A 53 -25.77 8.07 21.41
N MET A 54 -25.32 8.98 20.55
CA MET A 54 -25.01 8.66 19.16
C MET A 54 -23.58 8.15 19.07
N VAL A 55 -23.40 6.91 18.61
CA VAL A 55 -22.10 6.30 18.37
C VAL A 55 -21.89 6.16 16.87
N HIS A 56 -20.85 6.80 16.36
CA HIS A 56 -20.44 6.67 14.96
C HIS A 56 -19.34 5.60 14.85
N VAL A 57 -19.64 4.51 14.17
CA VAL A 57 -18.71 3.39 13.94
C VAL A 57 -18.12 3.53 12.55
N GLN A 58 -16.81 3.75 12.49
CA GLN A 58 -16.09 3.94 11.24
C GLN A 58 -15.49 2.64 10.71
N ALA A 59 -15.37 2.54 9.39
CA ALA A 59 -14.54 1.51 8.78
C ALA A 59 -13.10 1.69 9.27
N PRO A 60 -12.31 0.60 9.41
CA PRO A 60 -10.88 0.74 9.63
C PRO A 60 -10.27 1.62 8.52
N ALA A 61 -9.42 2.56 8.90
CA ALA A 61 -8.72 3.39 7.92
C ALA A 61 -7.86 2.49 7.01
N THR A 62 -7.87 2.77 5.71
CA THR A 62 -6.98 2.09 4.75
C THR A 62 -5.69 2.89 4.65
N THR A 63 -4.56 2.23 4.71
CA THR A 63 -3.26 2.83 4.39
C THR A 63 -2.64 2.09 3.22
N VAL A 64 -2.10 2.82 2.25
CA VAL A 64 -1.32 2.26 1.14
C VAL A 64 0.09 2.82 1.21
N SER A 65 1.09 1.98 0.99
CA SER A 65 2.48 2.41 0.82
C SER A 65 3.16 1.55 -0.24
N ILE A 66 4.18 2.10 -0.90
CA ILE A 66 4.93 1.40 -1.95
C ILE A 66 6.37 1.22 -1.47
N THR A 67 6.86 -0.01 -1.56
CA THR A 67 8.27 -0.34 -1.42
C THR A 67 8.86 -0.67 -2.78
N GLY A 68 10.01 -0.09 -3.11
CA GLY A 68 10.69 -0.28 -4.38
C GLY A 68 11.93 0.59 -4.49
N VAL A 69 12.59 0.54 -5.65
CA VAL A 69 13.73 1.41 -5.95
C VAL A 69 13.24 2.81 -6.33
N SER A 70 13.98 3.85 -5.94
CA SER A 70 13.74 5.24 -6.35
C SER A 70 14.51 5.65 -7.61
N SER A 71 15.39 4.76 -8.12
CA SER A 71 16.18 4.98 -9.32
C SER A 71 16.56 3.64 -9.97
N MET A 72 16.61 3.58 -11.30
CA MET A 72 17.12 2.41 -12.04
C MET A 72 17.65 2.81 -13.43
N PRO A 73 18.59 2.07 -14.03
CA PRO A 73 19.01 2.32 -15.42
C PRO A 73 17.89 2.02 -16.42
N ALA A 74 17.84 2.77 -17.53
CA ALA A 74 16.96 2.47 -18.65
C ALA A 74 17.18 1.05 -19.18
N GLY A 75 16.10 0.35 -19.53
CA GLY A 75 16.10 -1.06 -19.95
C GLY A 75 16.14 -2.07 -18.80
N SER A 76 16.26 -1.61 -17.54
CA SER A 76 16.18 -2.48 -16.37
C SER A 76 14.74 -2.76 -15.95
N THR A 77 14.55 -3.84 -15.19
CA THR A 77 13.27 -4.18 -14.54
C THR A 77 13.45 -4.22 -13.03
N THR A 78 12.47 -3.72 -12.29
CA THR A 78 12.43 -3.72 -10.83
C THR A 78 11.09 -4.23 -10.32
N THR A 79 11.07 -4.79 -9.11
CA THR A 79 9.85 -5.20 -8.43
C THR A 79 9.38 -4.09 -7.51
N LEU A 80 8.10 -3.74 -7.62
CA LEU A 80 7.42 -2.84 -6.68
C LEU A 80 6.46 -3.66 -5.83
N GLN A 81 6.37 -3.31 -4.56
CA GLN A 81 5.48 -3.95 -3.60
C GLN A 81 4.55 -2.93 -2.98
N ALA A 82 3.25 -3.22 -2.95
CA ALA A 82 2.27 -2.47 -2.20
C ALA A 82 2.11 -3.10 -0.82
N ASN A 83 2.08 -2.26 0.21
CA ASN A 83 1.70 -2.66 1.55
C ASN A 83 0.41 -1.94 1.91
N VAL A 84 -0.67 -2.71 2.05
CA VAL A 84 -2.03 -2.20 2.24
C VAL A 84 -2.57 -2.69 3.58
N SER A 85 -3.07 -1.76 4.41
CA SER A 85 -3.92 -2.10 5.56
C SER A 85 -5.39 -1.95 5.20
N ASN A 86 -6.24 -2.81 5.77
CA ASN A 86 -7.66 -2.91 5.40
C ASN A 86 -7.89 -3.02 3.88
N PRO A 87 -7.24 -4.00 3.19
CA PRO A 87 -7.35 -4.12 1.75
C PRO A 87 -8.78 -4.50 1.33
N SER A 88 -9.19 -4.00 0.18
CA SER A 88 -10.44 -4.37 -0.48
C SER A 88 -10.17 -4.67 -1.95
N GLY A 89 -10.22 -5.96 -2.30
CA GLY A 89 -9.81 -6.45 -3.61
C GLY A 89 -8.31 -6.30 -3.89
N ASP A 90 -7.94 -6.49 -5.16
CA ASP A 90 -6.54 -6.39 -5.60
C ASP A 90 -6.06 -4.94 -5.65
N THR A 91 -4.78 -4.73 -5.35
CA THR A 91 -4.11 -3.44 -5.58
C THR A 91 -3.93 -3.20 -7.07
N THR A 92 -4.32 -2.03 -7.53
CA THR A 92 -4.16 -1.60 -8.93
C THR A 92 -2.96 -0.67 -9.07
N TRP A 93 -2.19 -0.86 -10.13
CA TRP A 93 -0.97 -0.10 -10.40
C TRP A 93 -1.09 0.65 -11.72
N THR A 94 -0.65 1.91 -11.71
CA THR A 94 -0.63 2.78 -12.90
C THR A 94 0.63 3.63 -12.90
N CYS A 95 1.02 4.14 -14.07
CA CYS A 95 2.15 5.05 -14.20
C CYS A 95 1.76 6.24 -15.08
N ALA A 96 1.91 7.46 -14.57
CA ALA A 96 1.46 8.66 -15.27
C ALA A 96 2.16 8.86 -16.63
N GLN A 97 3.46 8.54 -16.70
CA GLN A 97 4.29 8.67 -17.90
C GLN A 97 4.22 7.45 -18.82
N LYS A 98 3.61 6.34 -18.36
CA LYS A 98 3.31 5.15 -19.17
C LYS A 98 1.83 4.82 -19.08
N PRO A 99 0.93 5.60 -19.70
CA PRO A 99 -0.51 5.43 -19.56
C PRO A 99 -1.03 4.08 -20.10
N GLN A 100 -0.24 3.38 -20.91
CA GLN A 100 -0.57 2.02 -21.39
C GLN A 100 -0.12 0.91 -20.42
N TRP A 101 0.65 1.24 -19.38
CA TRP A 101 1.07 0.28 -18.37
C TRP A 101 0.08 0.27 -17.21
N SER A 102 -0.43 -0.92 -16.92
CA SER A 102 -1.24 -1.22 -15.74
C SER A 102 -0.94 -2.62 -15.24
N ALA A 103 -1.00 -2.82 -13.93
CA ALA A 103 -0.82 -4.14 -13.32
C ALA A 103 -1.73 -4.28 -12.09
N THR A 104 -1.92 -5.52 -11.64
CA THR A 104 -2.73 -5.88 -10.47
C THR A 104 -1.96 -6.84 -9.57
N GLY A 105 -2.15 -6.71 -8.26
CA GLY A 105 -1.56 -7.57 -7.24
C GLY A 105 -0.62 -6.83 -6.30
N ASP A 106 -0.13 -7.54 -5.27
CA ASP A 106 0.70 -6.95 -4.22
C ASP A 106 2.13 -6.67 -4.68
N ASN A 107 2.63 -7.47 -5.63
CA ASN A 107 3.94 -7.31 -6.23
C ASN A 107 3.82 -7.22 -7.75
N VAL A 108 4.42 -6.20 -8.34
CA VAL A 108 4.41 -5.98 -9.79
C VAL A 108 5.80 -5.71 -10.32
N GLN A 109 6.05 -6.09 -11.58
CA GLN A 109 7.28 -5.72 -12.29
C GLN A 109 7.07 -4.40 -13.02
N PHE A 110 8.02 -3.48 -12.85
CA PHE A 110 8.08 -2.21 -13.55
C PHE A 110 9.38 -2.11 -14.35
N SER A 111 9.27 -1.72 -15.61
CA SER A 111 10.41 -1.49 -16.50
C SER A 111 10.20 -0.19 -17.29
N ALA A 112 11.29 0.45 -17.69
CA ALA A 112 11.26 1.65 -18.51
C ALA A 112 12.53 1.76 -19.35
N ASP A 113 12.38 2.02 -20.64
CA ASP A 113 13.48 2.07 -21.61
C ASP A 113 13.94 3.50 -21.93
N THR A 114 13.23 4.51 -21.41
CA THR A 114 13.52 5.92 -21.65
C THR A 114 13.92 6.59 -20.35
N VAL A 115 14.96 7.42 -20.40
CA VAL A 115 15.41 8.23 -19.27
C VAL A 115 14.31 9.21 -18.88
N GLY A 116 14.06 9.37 -17.59
CA GLY A 116 13.03 10.27 -17.09
C GLY A 116 12.54 9.95 -15.68
N SER A 117 11.60 10.76 -15.20
CA SER A 117 10.95 10.57 -13.91
C SER A 117 9.59 9.90 -14.10
N TYR A 118 9.40 8.73 -13.48
CA TYR A 118 8.18 7.94 -13.57
C TYR A 118 7.47 7.91 -12.22
N THR A 119 6.25 8.46 -12.17
CA THR A 119 5.37 8.41 -11.00
C THR A 119 4.50 7.17 -11.10
N VAL A 120 4.82 6.16 -10.30
CA VAL A 120 4.03 4.94 -10.17
C VAL A 120 3.06 5.11 -9.01
N ARG A 121 1.79 4.79 -9.26
CA ARG A 121 0.72 4.87 -8.27
C ARG A 121 0.13 3.48 -8.01
N ALA A 122 0.09 3.09 -6.74
CA ALA A 122 -0.61 1.92 -6.26
C ALA A 122 -1.90 2.37 -5.55
N ALA A 123 -3.04 1.81 -5.92
CA ALA A 123 -4.34 2.17 -5.35
C ALA A 123 -5.10 0.93 -4.87
N ASN A 124 -5.66 1.01 -3.66
CA ASN A 124 -6.49 -0.03 -3.05
C ASN A 124 -7.51 0.61 -2.09
N ASN A 125 -8.73 0.07 -2.05
CA ASN A 125 -9.82 0.51 -1.17
C ASN A 125 -10.04 2.04 -1.13
N GLY A 126 -10.00 2.69 -2.30
CA GLY A 126 -10.18 4.14 -2.45
C GLY A 126 -8.99 5.02 -2.01
N GLN A 127 -7.93 4.44 -1.45
CA GLN A 127 -6.69 5.12 -1.11
C GLN A 127 -5.59 4.82 -2.14
N TYR A 128 -4.55 5.65 -2.17
CA TYR A 128 -3.39 5.42 -3.03
C TYR A 128 -2.11 5.94 -2.41
N ALA A 129 -0.99 5.41 -2.89
CA ALA A 129 0.34 5.94 -2.66
C ALA A 129 1.06 6.10 -4.00
N GLU A 130 2.06 6.96 -4.04
CA GLU A 130 2.90 7.19 -5.21
C GLU A 130 4.36 6.99 -4.87
N LEU A 131 5.11 6.44 -5.83
CA LEU A 131 6.56 6.33 -5.79
C LEU A 131 7.12 6.93 -7.08
N VAL A 132 8.08 7.83 -6.94
CA VAL A 132 8.82 8.39 -8.07
C VAL A 132 10.07 7.55 -8.31
N ILE A 133 10.21 7.04 -9.53
CA ILE A 133 11.36 6.27 -9.99
C ILE A 133 12.10 7.10 -11.04
N ASN A 134 13.35 7.44 -10.75
CA ASN A 134 14.23 8.13 -11.68
C ASN A 134 14.94 7.10 -12.57
N VAL A 135 14.56 7.07 -13.84
CA VAL A 135 15.22 6.21 -14.84
C VAL A 135 16.41 6.97 -15.39
N THR A 136 17.61 6.44 -15.16
CA THR A 136 18.88 7.04 -15.60
C THR A 136 19.35 6.41 -16.91
N GLU A 137 20.40 6.98 -17.51
CA GLU A 137 21.07 6.37 -18.65
C GLU A 137 21.45 4.91 -18.35
N PRO A 138 21.45 4.03 -19.37
CA PRO A 138 21.92 2.67 -19.21
C PRO A 138 23.37 2.69 -18.75
N LEU A 139 23.74 1.75 -17.88
CA LEU A 139 25.13 1.57 -17.47
C LEU A 139 25.94 1.26 -18.73
N SER A 140 26.92 2.11 -19.05
CA SER A 140 27.83 1.84 -20.18
C SER A 140 28.57 0.54 -19.89
N ASP A 141 28.52 -0.40 -20.83
CA ASP A 141 29.39 -1.57 -20.83
C ASP A 141 30.84 -1.07 -20.80
N PRO A 142 31.73 -1.53 -19.89
CA PRO A 142 33.14 -1.17 -19.96
C PRO A 142 33.68 -1.64 -21.31
N THR A 143 33.77 -0.71 -22.26
CA THR A 143 34.32 -0.96 -23.60
C THR A 143 35.64 -1.69 -23.44
N VAL A 144 35.67 -2.95 -23.87
CA VAL A 144 36.87 -3.76 -23.99
C VAL A 144 37.84 -2.94 -24.84
N THR A 145 38.91 -2.45 -24.23
CA THR A 145 39.99 -1.82 -25.00
C THR A 145 40.55 -2.93 -25.89
N PRO A 146 40.52 -2.81 -27.22
CA PRO A 146 41.12 -3.83 -28.07
C PRO A 146 42.62 -3.89 -27.70
N GLU A 147 43.07 -5.06 -27.28
CA GLU A 147 44.49 -5.34 -27.12
C GLU A 147 45.17 -5.06 -28.46
N PRO A 148 46.24 -4.24 -28.51
CA PRO A 148 46.94 -4.01 -29.77
C PRO A 148 47.45 -5.35 -30.29
N SER A 149 46.94 -5.75 -31.45
CA SER A 149 47.35 -6.99 -32.13
C SER A 149 48.82 -6.84 -32.52
N ASP A 150 49.71 -7.45 -31.76
CA ASP A 150 51.14 -7.55 -32.07
C ASP A 150 51.34 -8.48 -33.27
N SER A 151 51.10 -7.95 -34.47
CA SER A 151 51.54 -8.58 -35.72
C SER A 151 52.99 -8.18 -35.96
N GLY A 152 53.89 -8.83 -35.23
CA GLY A 152 55.33 -8.73 -35.44
C GLY A 152 55.73 -9.30 -36.80
N ASP A 153 56.23 -8.40 -37.64
CA ASP A 153 56.67 -8.59 -39.01
C ASP A 153 57.53 -9.84 -39.29
N GLN A 154 57.11 -10.59 -40.31
CA GLN A 154 57.86 -11.62 -40.99
C GLN A 154 58.98 -10.96 -41.83
N PHE A 155 60.23 -10.97 -41.35
CA PHE A 155 61.38 -10.57 -42.16
C PHE A 155 61.63 -11.56 -43.32
N PRO A 156 61.71 -11.13 -44.59
CA PRO A 156 62.20 -11.98 -45.67
C PRO A 156 63.74 -12.00 -45.65
N PHE A 157 64.33 -13.16 -45.33
CA PHE A 157 65.76 -13.40 -45.57
C PHE A 157 65.99 -13.67 -47.06
N PHE A 158 66.74 -12.78 -47.73
CA PHE A 158 67.31 -13.02 -49.06
C PHE A 158 68.68 -13.75 -48.95
N PRO A 159 69.10 -14.50 -49.98
CA PRO A 159 70.22 -15.43 -49.89
C PRO A 159 71.57 -14.78 -50.26
N PHE A 160 72.64 -15.21 -49.60
CA PHE A 160 74.03 -15.16 -50.08
C PHE A 160 74.59 -16.57 -49.81
N GLY A 161 75.19 -17.34 -50.72
CA GLY A 161 76.02 -16.97 -51.87
C GLY A 161 77.46 -17.39 -51.56
N ASP A 162 77.85 -18.59 -52.04
CA ASP A 162 79.19 -19.14 -52.34
C ASP A 162 80.39 -18.99 -51.39
N GLY A 163 81.15 -20.08 -51.24
CA GLY A 163 82.60 -20.01 -51.02
C GLY A 163 83.24 -21.17 -50.25
N ASP A 164 83.66 -22.20 -50.99
CA ASP A 164 84.63 -23.30 -50.71
C ASP A 164 84.41 -24.23 -49.49
#